data_AF-A0A9D5UJA6-F1
#
_entry.id   AF-A0A9D5UJA6-F1
#
_cell.length_a   1.000
_cell.length_b   1.000
_cell.length_c   1.000
_cell.angle_alpha   90.00
_cell.angle_beta   90.00
_cell.angle_gamma   90.00
#
_symmetry.space_group_name_H-M   'P 1'
#
loop_
_entity.id
_entity.type
_entity.pdbx_description
1 polymer ?
#
loop_
_entity_poly.entity_id
_entity_poly.type
_entity_poly.pdbx_seq_one_letter_code
_entity_poly.pdbx_strand_id
1 'polypeptide(L)'
;MKSKAPVVIGVVFTIYVIFVAMTMMFYEPKLEDMDWEDRQSYNQQNLTHLNLGQNINDIRERFGAADFSEAKNSNGKPMHVLFYRTHKGKSDGKTTKDECTP
;
A
#
# COMPACT_ATOMS: atom_id res chain seq x y z
N MET A 1 -52.40 16.58 5.01
CA MET A 1 -51.05 16.86 5.57
C MET A 1 -50.02 16.60 4.47
N LYS A 2 -49.20 17.59 4.07
CA LYS A 2 -48.14 17.37 3.06
C LYS A 2 -47.00 16.58 3.72
N SER A 3 -46.63 15.42 3.15
CA SER A 3 -45.55 14.60 3.69
C SER A 3 -44.20 15.30 3.53
N LYS A 4 -43.42 15.37 4.61
CA LYS A 4 -42.05 15.92 4.59
C LYS A 4 -41.01 14.90 4.11
N ALA A 5 -41.42 13.64 3.88
CA ALA A 5 -40.53 12.55 3.51
C ALA A 5 -39.67 12.81 2.26
N PRO A 6 -40.18 13.41 1.15
CA PRO A 6 -39.36 13.65 -0.04
C PRO A 6 -38.21 14.64 0.24
N VAL A 7 -38.47 15.66 1.05
CA VAL A 7 -37.46 16.66 1.44
C VAL A 7 -36.38 16.01 2.29
N VAL A 8 -36.78 15.18 3.26
CA VAL A 8 -35.83 14.46 4.12
C VAL A 8 -34.94 13.52 3.30
N ILE A 9 -35.52 12.76 2.37
CA ILE A 9 -34.76 11.86 1.48
C ILE A 9 -33.77 12.65 0.62
N GLY A 10 -34.21 13.78 0.04
CA GLY A 10 -33.34 14.64 -0.78
C GLY A 10 -32.15 15.21 0.00
N VAL A 11 -32.38 15.63 1.26
CA VAL A 11 -31.30 16.13 2.14
C VAL A 11 -30.31 15.01 2.48
N VAL A 12 -30.79 13.83 2.86
CA VAL A 12 -29.91 12.69 3.19
C VAL A 12 -29.06 12.28 1.99
N PHE A 13 -29.67 12.21 0.80
CA PHE A 13 -28.93 11.91 -0.43
C PHE A 13 -27.86 12.96 -0.73
N THR A 14 -28.19 14.25 -0.58
CA THR A 14 -27.23 15.34 -0.79
C THR A 14 -26.05 15.25 0.19
N ILE A 15 -26.31 14.97 1.47
CA ILE A 15 -25.26 14.76 2.47
C ILE A 15 -24.38 13.57 2.11
N TYR A 16 -24.97 12.46 1.66
CA TYR A 16 -24.21 11.27 1.24
C TYR A 16 -23.30 11.56 0.04
N VAL A 17 -23.79 12.29 -0.97
CA VAL A 17 -22.98 12.68 -2.13
C VAL A 17 -21.79 13.58 -1.71
N ILE A 18 -22.03 14.54 -0.83
CA ILE A 18 -20.95 15.41 -0.29
C ILE A 18 -19.93 14.57 0.47
N PHE A 19 -20.38 13.61 1.30
CA PHE A 19 -19.50 12.71 2.03
C PHE A 19 -18.62 11.87 1.09
N VAL A 20 -19.22 11.26 0.05
CA VAL A 20 -18.46 10.47 -0.94
C VAL A 20 -17.45 11.34 -1.69
N ALA A 21 -17.86 12.54 -2.14
CA ALA A 21 -16.96 13.47 -2.81
C ALA A 21 -15.79 13.89 -1.90
N MET A 22 -16.07 14.14 -0.61
CA MET A 22 -15.04 14.42 0.39
C MET A 22 -14.09 13.23 0.54
N THR A 23 -14.60 12.00 0.69
CA THR A 23 -13.73 10.82 0.80
C THR A 23 -12.86 10.62 -0.44
N MET A 24 -13.38 10.85 -1.65
CA MET A 24 -12.60 10.74 -2.88
C MET A 24 -11.51 11.82 -3.00
N MET A 25 -11.74 13.02 -2.44
CA MET A 25 -10.74 14.09 -2.45
C MET A 25 -9.66 13.95 -1.37
N PHE A 26 -9.97 13.31 -0.24
CA PHE A 26 -9.07 13.24 0.92
C PHE A 26 -8.48 11.85 1.20
N TYR A 27 -8.93 10.80 0.51
CA TYR A 27 -8.38 9.46 0.69
C TYR A 27 -7.18 9.23 -0.24
N GLU A 28 -5.99 9.11 0.35
CA GLU A 28 -4.78 8.67 -0.36
C GLU A 28 -4.70 7.14 -0.30
N PRO A 29 -4.81 6.42 -1.44
CA PRO A 29 -4.72 4.97 -1.45
C PRO A 29 -3.31 4.54 -1.05
N LYS A 30 -3.20 3.65 -0.06
CA LYS A 30 -1.92 3.11 0.38
C LYS A 30 -1.56 1.87 -0.42
N LEU A 31 -0.27 1.63 -0.61
CA LEU A 31 0.24 0.39 -1.23
C LEU A 31 -0.17 -0.86 -0.45
N GLU A 32 -0.42 -0.73 0.85
CA GLU A 32 -0.90 -1.79 1.73
C GLU A 32 -2.36 -2.19 1.44
N ASP A 33 -3.15 -1.29 0.85
CA ASP A 33 -4.55 -1.51 0.50
C ASP A 33 -4.71 -2.10 -0.91
N MET A 34 -3.62 -2.21 -1.68
CA MET A 34 -3.62 -2.82 -3.01
C MET A 34 -3.79 -4.34 -2.94
N ASP A 35 -4.44 -4.92 -3.95
CA ASP A 35 -4.43 -6.38 -4.12
C ASP A 35 -2.99 -6.89 -4.28
N TRP A 36 -2.76 -8.11 -3.79
CA TRP A 36 -1.42 -8.69 -3.75
C TRP A 36 -0.79 -8.80 -5.15
N GLU A 37 -1.58 -9.03 -6.20
CA GLU A 37 -1.08 -9.15 -7.58
C GLU A 37 -0.61 -7.79 -8.12
N ASP A 38 -1.41 -6.75 -7.89
CA ASP A 38 -1.07 -5.38 -8.29
C ASP A 38 0.16 -4.87 -7.51
N ARG A 39 0.20 -5.10 -6.19
CA ARG A 39 1.34 -4.72 -5.34
C ARG A 39 2.64 -5.42 -5.80
N GLN A 40 2.55 -6.70 -6.17
CA GLN A 40 3.69 -7.45 -6.68
C GLN A 40 4.24 -6.85 -7.98
N SER A 41 3.34 -6.58 -8.95
CA SER A 41 3.71 -5.93 -10.21
C SER A 41 4.32 -4.55 -9.99
N TYR A 42 3.72 -3.76 -9.09
CA TYR A 42 4.22 -2.44 -8.70
C TYR A 42 5.64 -2.51 -8.11
N ASN A 43 5.89 -3.43 -7.18
CA ASN A 43 7.21 -3.63 -6.58
C ASN A 43 8.25 -4.05 -7.64
N GLN A 44 7.87 -4.96 -8.55
CA GLN A 44 8.75 -5.43 -9.62
C GLN A 44 9.17 -4.31 -10.57
N GLN A 45 8.27 -3.39 -10.90
CA GLN A 45 8.59 -2.22 -11.73
C GLN A 45 9.51 -1.24 -10.98
N ASN A 46 9.20 -0.95 -9.72
CA ASN A 46 9.94 0.03 -8.93
C ASN A 46 11.35 -0.42 -8.51
N LEU A 47 11.63 -1.72 -8.49
CA LEU A 47 12.96 -2.29 -8.27
C LEU A 47 14.03 -1.65 -9.17
N THR A 48 13.68 -1.33 -10.41
CA THR A 48 14.60 -0.72 -11.39
C THR A 48 15.04 0.71 -11.01
N HIS A 49 14.35 1.34 -10.06
CA HIS A 49 14.62 2.71 -9.59
C HIS A 49 15.43 2.75 -8.28
N LEU A 50 15.79 1.58 -7.74
CA LEU A 50 16.62 1.47 -6.55
C LEU A 50 18.08 1.80 -6.87
N ASN A 51 18.68 2.64 -6.04
CA ASN A 51 20.08 3.02 -6.12
C ASN A 51 20.75 2.87 -4.76
N LEU A 52 22.02 2.48 -4.77
CA LEU A 52 22.81 2.38 -3.54
C LEU A 52 22.97 3.76 -2.89
N GLY A 53 22.84 3.79 -1.56
CA GLY A 53 22.97 5.02 -0.77
C GLY A 53 21.70 5.87 -0.68
N GLN A 54 20.57 5.42 -1.24
CA GLN A 54 19.27 6.06 -1.02
C GLN A 54 18.86 6.07 0.44
N ASN A 55 18.10 7.10 0.85
CA ASN A 55 17.55 7.16 2.19
C ASN A 55 16.47 6.06 2.34
N ILE A 56 16.51 5.33 3.45
CA ILE A 56 15.53 4.27 3.73
C ILE A 56 14.09 4.80 3.81
N ASN A 57 13.89 6.08 4.15
CA ASN A 57 12.57 6.69 4.18
C ASN A 57 12.00 6.84 2.76
N ASP A 58 12.81 7.23 1.78
CA ASP A 58 12.39 7.32 0.37
C ASP A 58 11.99 5.94 -0.17
N ILE A 59 12.68 4.88 0.29
CA ILE A 59 12.32 3.49 -0.04
C ILE A 59 10.97 3.12 0.57
N ARG A 60 10.73 3.46 1.84
CA ARG A 60 9.45 3.18 2.52
C ARG A 60 8.29 3.98 1.93
N GLU A 61 8.52 5.20 1.49
CA GLU A 61 7.50 6.00 0.82
C GLU A 61 7.14 5.40 -0.54
N ARG A 62 8.14 4.91 -1.29
CA ARG A 62 7.93 4.29 -2.60
C ARG A 62 7.33 2.89 -2.53
N PHE A 63 7.77 2.04 -1.62
CA PHE A 63 7.38 0.62 -1.58
C PHE A 63 6.40 0.28 -0.45
N GLY A 64 6.10 1.24 0.45
CA GLY A 64 5.28 1.01 1.63
C GLY A 64 5.99 0.17 2.70
N ALA A 65 5.20 -0.42 3.60
CA ALA A 65 5.70 -1.35 4.59
C ALA A 65 6.20 -2.64 3.93
N ALA A 66 7.43 -3.03 4.32
CA ALA A 66 8.04 -4.27 3.88
C ALA A 66 7.28 -5.49 4.42
N ASP A 67 7.21 -6.55 3.63
CA ASP A 67 6.60 -7.82 4.02
C ASP A 67 7.41 -8.52 5.13
N PHE A 68 8.74 -8.39 5.06
CA PHE A 68 9.65 -8.80 6.13
C PHE A 68 10.79 -7.79 6.32
N SER A 69 11.42 -7.83 7.49
CA SER A 69 12.60 -7.02 7.78
C SER A 69 13.59 -7.74 8.68
N GLU A 70 14.88 -7.49 8.47
CA GLU A 70 15.96 -8.05 9.29
C GLU A 70 16.98 -6.98 9.69
N ALA A 71 17.44 -7.03 10.94
CA ALA A 71 18.63 -6.32 11.37
C ALA A 71 19.84 -7.26 11.21
N LYS A 72 20.78 -6.88 10.35
CA LYS A 72 22.00 -7.66 10.07
C LYS A 72 23.22 -6.82 10.39
N ASN A 73 24.30 -7.48 10.78
CA ASN A 73 25.61 -6.84 10.90
C ASN A 73 26.53 -7.47 9.84
N SER A 74 26.97 -6.66 8.87
CA SER A 74 27.85 -7.10 7.78
C SER A 74 29.16 -6.33 7.87
N ASN A 75 30.27 -7.05 8.05
CA ASN A 75 31.62 -6.47 8.18
C ASN A 75 31.68 -5.33 9.23
N GLY A 76 31.00 -5.51 10.37
CA GLY A 76 30.97 -4.52 11.45
C GLY A 76 30.03 -3.34 11.23
N LYS A 77 29.29 -3.30 10.11
CA LYS A 77 28.28 -2.27 9.82
C LYS A 77 26.88 -2.83 10.10
N PRO A 78 26.12 -2.24 11.04
CA PRO A 78 24.71 -2.58 11.21
C PRO A 78 23.92 -2.10 9.99
N MET A 79 23.06 -2.96 9.47
CA MET A 79 22.20 -2.71 8.32
C MET A 79 20.80 -3.26 8.58
N HIS A 80 19.79 -2.55 8.08
CA HIS A 80 18.41 -2.98 8.11
C HIS A 80 18.03 -3.42 6.69
N VAL A 81 17.72 -4.70 6.53
CA VAL A 81 17.31 -5.30 5.26
C VAL A 81 15.79 -5.34 5.21
N LEU A 82 15.22 -4.82 4.14
CA LEU A 82 13.78 -4.82 3.89
C LEU A 82 13.49 -5.77 2.74
N PHE A 83 12.47 -6.62 2.89
CA PHE A 83 12.06 -7.60 1.90
C PHE A 83 10.66 -7.26 1.40
N TYR A 84 10.53 -7.10 0.08
CA TYR A 84 9.27 -6.79 -0.58
C TYR A 84 8.86 -7.94 -1.50
N ARG A 85 7.58 -8.33 -1.50
CA ARG A 85 7.04 -9.34 -2.43
C ARG A 85 7.20 -8.89 -3.88
N THR A 86 7.77 -9.75 -4.72
CA THR A 86 8.03 -9.42 -6.15
C THR A 86 7.64 -10.52 -7.12
N HIS A 87 7.34 -11.71 -6.62
CA HIS A 87 6.89 -12.81 -7.45
C HIS A 87 5.99 -13.74 -6.63
N LYS A 88 5.29 -14.63 -7.36
CA LYS A 88 4.40 -15.63 -6.78
C LYS A 88 5.10 -16.97 -6.75
N GLY A 89 5.30 -17.52 -5.56
CA GLY A 89 5.77 -18.89 -5.35
C GLY A 89 4.59 -19.83 -5.12
N LYS A 90 3.68 -19.50 -4.19
CA LYS A 90 2.51 -20.32 -3.84
C LYS A 90 1.21 -19.51 -3.93
N SER A 91 0.11 -20.21 -4.17
CA SER A 91 -1.23 -19.61 -4.26
C SER A 91 -2.05 -19.95 -3.00
N ASP A 92 -1.45 -19.79 -1.82
CA ASP A 92 -2.05 -20.10 -0.52
C ASP A 92 -2.44 -18.84 0.28
N GLY A 93 -2.31 -17.66 -0.34
CA GLY A 93 -2.68 -16.36 0.26
C GLY A 93 -1.71 -15.90 1.34
N LYS A 94 -0.55 -16.54 1.50
CA LYS A 94 0.51 -16.12 2.43
C LYS A 94 1.72 -15.65 1.64
N THR A 95 2.41 -14.63 2.15
CA THR A 95 3.72 -14.23 1.60
C THR A 95 4.81 -14.98 2.36
N THR A 96 5.77 -15.55 1.64
CA THR A 96 6.97 -16.16 2.23
C THR A 96 8.23 -15.42 1.77
N LYS A 97 9.35 -15.58 2.49
CA LYS A 97 10.60 -14.86 2.18
C LYS A 97 11.17 -15.22 0.81
N ASP A 98 10.96 -16.46 0.37
CA ASP A 98 11.34 -16.93 -0.96
C ASP A 98 10.56 -16.24 -2.08
N GLU A 99 9.41 -15.62 -1.79
CA GLU A 99 8.62 -14.81 -2.75
C GLU A 99 9.03 -13.32 -2.79
N CYS A 100 10.03 -12.94 -2.01
CA CYS A 100 10.50 -11.56 -1.88
C CYS A 100 11.76 -11.28 -2.71
N THR A 101 12.11 -10.00 -2.83
CA THR A 101 13.39 -9.53 -3.40
C THR A 101 14.59 -10.28 -2.79
N PRO A 102 15.47 -10.88 -3.61
CA PRO A 102 16.70 -11.52 -3.13
C PRO A 102 17.78 -10.51 -2.71
#